data_AF-A0A6L4ACM6-F1
#
_entry.id   AF-A0A6L4ACM6-F1
#
_cell.length_a   1.000
_cell.length_b   1.000
_cell.length_c   1.000
_cell.angle_alpha   90.00
_cell.angle_beta   90.00
_cell.angle_gamma   90.00
#
_symmetry.space_group_name_H-M   'P 1'
#
loop_
_entity.id
_entity.type
_entity.pdbx_description
1 polymer ?
#
loop_
_entity_poly.entity_id
_entity_poly.type
_entity_poly.pdbx_seq_one_letter_code
_entity_poly.pdbx_strand_id
1 'polypeptide(L)'
;MGCDIHLYVERRVNGVWESADVWTLDPLWPDAWPDVDLNDQYYPDRNYYLFGILANVRNVPYVAPIAEPKGLPSDISDPIRRVSDEPDWHSHSWLTLTEIFEYDWTIKVPNHGLLTAFNFSLWMSGFPDKSRPPRRYQRVNPFTLKEPIQRISEDELVARLRQINPDYPKWETGRILEEVITTHFA
;
A
#
# COMPACT_ATOMS: atom_id res chain seq x y z
N MET A 1 -9.94 3.30 -10.31
CA MET A 1 -8.93 2.63 -11.16
C MET A 1 -7.73 2.33 -10.28
N GLY A 2 -7.66 1.12 -9.72
CA GLY A 2 -6.42 0.61 -9.14
C GLY A 2 -5.55 0.16 -10.31
N CYS A 3 -4.30 0.60 -10.35
CA CYS A 3 -3.33 0.06 -11.30
C CYS A 3 -2.61 -1.04 -10.53
N ASP A 4 -2.54 -2.23 -11.12
CA ASP A 4 -1.87 -3.37 -10.54
C ASP A 4 -0.35 -3.18 -10.61
N ILE A 5 0.34 -3.64 -9.57
CA ILE A 5 1.80 -3.67 -9.53
C ILE A 5 2.17 -5.16 -9.55
N HIS A 6 3.04 -5.53 -10.48
CA HIS A 6 3.41 -6.91 -10.75
C HIS A 6 4.82 -7.18 -10.21
N LEU A 7 4.99 -8.35 -9.61
CA LEU A 7 6.28 -8.85 -9.14
C LEU A 7 6.55 -10.17 -9.83
N TYR A 8 7.73 -10.27 -10.42
CA TYR A 8 8.25 -11.50 -11.03
C TYR A 8 9.58 -11.86 -10.38
N VAL A 9 9.90 -13.15 -10.39
CA VAL A 9 11.13 -13.66 -9.79
C VAL A 9 11.95 -14.33 -10.88
N GLU A 10 13.20 -13.91 -11.03
CA GLU A 10 14.18 -14.59 -11.87
C GLU A 10 15.28 -15.21 -11.01
N ARG A 11 15.79 -16.35 -11.46
CA ARG A 11 16.94 -17.02 -10.88
C ARG A 11 18.01 -17.22 -11.93
N ARG A 12 19.27 -17.19 -11.51
CA ARG A 12 20.40 -17.40 -12.42
C ARG A 12 20.83 -18.86 -12.41
N VAL A 13 20.67 -19.55 -13.54
CA VAL A 13 21.05 -20.96 -13.73
C VAL A 13 22.07 -21.02 -14.86
N ASN A 14 23.24 -21.62 -14.60
CA ASN A 14 24.32 -21.75 -15.58
C ASN A 14 24.72 -20.44 -16.28
N GLY A 15 24.63 -19.31 -15.56
CA GLY A 15 25.00 -17.99 -16.07
C GLY A 15 23.87 -17.22 -16.79
N VAL A 16 22.72 -17.85 -17.03
CA VAL A 16 21.56 -17.27 -17.72
C VAL A 16 20.43 -17.04 -16.71
N TRP A 17 19.66 -15.95 -16.89
CA TRP A 17 18.45 -15.72 -16.11
C TRP A 17 17.29 -16.54 -16.66
N GLU A 18 16.63 -17.26 -15.76
CA GLU A 18 15.40 -18.00 -16.01
C GLU A 18 14.33 -17.46 -15.06
N SER A 19 13.11 -17.26 -15.54
CA SER A 19 11.99 -17.00 -14.63
C SER A 19 11.81 -18.18 -13.67
N ALA A 20 11.63 -17.87 -12.39
CA ALA A 20 11.33 -18.81 -11.32
C ALA A 20 9.83 -18.90 -11.04
N ASP A 21 9.01 -18.13 -11.75
CA ASP A 21 7.55 -18.15 -11.66
C ASP A 21 6.96 -19.35 -12.39
N VAL A 22 5.73 -19.72 -12.04
CA VAL A 22 4.96 -20.76 -12.73
C VAL A 22 4.07 -20.10 -13.77
N TRP A 23 4.40 -20.31 -15.05
CA TRP A 23 3.67 -19.75 -16.18
C TRP A 23 2.64 -20.75 -16.69
N THR A 24 1.37 -20.37 -16.68
CA THR A 24 0.23 -21.21 -17.06
C THR A 24 -0.45 -20.66 -18.30
N LEU A 25 -0.78 -21.54 -19.24
CA LEU A 25 -1.62 -21.21 -20.39
C LEU A 25 -3.09 -21.31 -19.97
N ASP A 26 -3.88 -20.26 -20.21
CA ASP A 26 -5.33 -20.33 -19.99
C ASP A 26 -5.99 -21.27 -21.03
N PRO A 27 -6.63 -22.37 -20.60
CA PRO A 27 -7.28 -23.30 -21.53
C PRO A 27 -8.44 -22.68 -22.33
N LEU A 28 -9.05 -21.59 -21.83
CA LEU A 28 -10.11 -20.86 -22.52
C LEU A 28 -9.57 -19.92 -23.61
N TRP A 29 -8.27 -19.61 -23.55
CA TRP A 29 -7.57 -18.74 -24.49
C TRP A 29 -6.25 -19.40 -24.92
N PRO A 30 -6.30 -20.53 -25.64
CA PRO A 30 -5.11 -21.34 -25.94
C PRO A 30 -4.10 -20.64 -26.87
N ASP A 31 -4.54 -19.59 -27.56
CA ASP A 31 -3.68 -18.74 -28.40
C ASP A 31 -3.06 -17.57 -27.63
N ALA A 32 -3.43 -17.37 -26.35
CA ALA A 32 -2.82 -16.37 -25.50
C ALA A 32 -1.41 -16.79 -25.07
N TRP A 33 -0.60 -15.82 -24.68
CA TRP A 33 0.65 -16.14 -24.00
C TRP A 33 0.36 -16.66 -22.59
N PRO A 34 1.16 -17.64 -22.10
CA PRO A 34 1.11 -18.02 -20.69
C PRO A 34 1.32 -16.81 -19.79
N ASP A 35 0.60 -16.77 -18.67
CA ASP A 35 0.73 -15.77 -17.62
C ASP A 35 0.90 -16.47 -16.25
N VAL A 36 1.31 -15.72 -15.23
CA VAL A 36 1.44 -16.22 -13.86
C VAL A 36 0.11 -16.04 -13.14
N ASP A 37 -0.59 -17.15 -12.90
CA ASP A 37 -1.84 -17.14 -12.13
C ASP A 37 -1.62 -16.48 -10.76
N LEU A 38 -2.61 -15.74 -10.28
CA LEU A 38 -2.52 -15.05 -8.99
C LEU A 38 -2.14 -15.99 -7.85
N ASN A 39 -2.61 -17.24 -7.86
CA ASN A 39 -2.29 -18.22 -6.81
C ASN A 39 -0.86 -18.77 -6.90
N ASP A 40 -0.21 -18.62 -8.05
CA ASP A 40 1.16 -19.08 -8.29
C ASP A 40 2.19 -17.95 -8.14
N GLN A 41 1.75 -16.70 -7.93
CA GLN A 41 2.65 -15.57 -7.66
C GLN A 41 3.34 -15.73 -6.30
N TYR A 42 4.64 -15.43 -6.24
CA TYR A 42 5.39 -15.39 -4.97
C TYR A 42 4.84 -14.33 -3.99
N TYR A 43 4.19 -13.29 -4.51
CA TYR A 43 3.55 -12.25 -3.70
C TYR A 43 2.24 -11.78 -4.35
N PRO A 44 1.09 -12.40 -4.03
CA PRO A 44 -0.19 -12.06 -4.65
C PRO A 44 -0.85 -10.81 -4.04
N ASP A 45 -0.37 -10.36 -2.88
CA ASP A 45 -0.95 -9.25 -2.14
C ASP A 45 -0.70 -7.89 -2.80
N ARG A 46 -1.55 -6.91 -2.49
CA ARG A 46 -1.46 -5.53 -3.01
C ARG A 46 -1.05 -4.56 -1.92
N ASN A 47 0.23 -4.61 -1.52
CA ASN A 47 0.79 -3.73 -0.50
C ASN A 47 1.60 -2.57 -1.12
N TYR A 48 0.97 -1.41 -1.22
CA TYR A 48 1.60 -0.21 -1.79
C TYR A 48 2.78 0.34 -0.96
N TYR A 49 2.85 0.06 0.35
CA TYR A 49 4.04 0.37 1.14
C TYR A 49 5.23 -0.49 0.70
N LEU A 50 4.98 -1.80 0.52
CA LEU A 50 6.01 -2.70 0.01
C LEU A 50 6.47 -2.27 -1.38
N PHE A 51 5.57 -1.97 -2.30
CA PHE A 51 5.95 -1.53 -3.64
C PHE A 51 6.63 -0.16 -3.67
N GLY A 52 6.27 0.74 -2.76
CA GLY A 52 7.00 1.99 -2.53
C GLY A 52 8.44 1.74 -2.12
N ILE A 53 8.67 0.77 -1.22
CA ILE A 53 10.02 0.33 -0.81
C ILE A 53 10.77 -0.34 -1.97
N LEU A 54 10.14 -1.27 -2.69
CA LEU A 54 10.80 -2.10 -3.71
C LEU A 54 11.12 -1.35 -5.01
N ALA A 55 10.24 -0.45 -5.44
CA ALA A 55 10.33 0.16 -6.78
C ALA A 55 10.02 1.66 -6.80
N ASN A 56 9.82 2.31 -5.65
CA ASN A 56 9.41 3.72 -5.55
C ASN A 56 8.14 4.07 -6.35
N VAL A 57 7.30 3.07 -6.67
CA VAL A 57 6.07 3.27 -7.45
C VAL A 57 4.92 3.58 -6.49
N ARG A 58 4.22 4.69 -6.75
CA ARG A 58 3.09 5.17 -5.93
C ARG A 58 3.43 5.33 -4.45
N ASN A 59 4.68 5.71 -4.18
CA ASN A 59 5.24 5.83 -2.86
C ASN A 59 4.73 7.08 -2.12
N VAL A 60 3.49 7.00 -1.64
CA VAL A 60 2.84 8.02 -0.82
C VAL A 60 2.30 7.30 0.40
N PRO A 61 2.90 7.45 1.60
CA PRO A 61 3.85 8.47 2.05
C PRO A 61 5.32 8.07 1.84
N TYR A 62 6.05 8.85 1.02
CA TYR A 62 7.49 8.78 0.68
C TYR A 62 8.40 7.93 1.59
N VAL A 63 8.28 6.60 1.53
CA VAL A 63 9.19 5.67 2.20
C VAL A 63 10.54 5.72 1.48
N ALA A 64 11.66 5.62 2.19
CA ALA A 64 12.93 5.47 1.50
C ALA A 64 12.93 4.15 0.70
N PRO A 65 13.00 4.17 -0.64
CA PRO A 65 13.06 2.95 -1.43
C PRO A 65 14.43 2.27 -1.23
N ILE A 66 14.49 0.96 -1.48
CA ILE A 66 15.76 0.20 -1.50
C ILE A 66 16.70 0.80 -2.56
N ALA A 67 16.14 1.10 -3.72
CA ALA A 67 16.83 1.78 -4.81
C ALA A 67 15.83 2.58 -5.65
N GLU A 68 16.32 3.64 -6.31
CA GLU A 68 15.56 4.29 -7.38
C GLU A 68 15.34 3.31 -8.55
N PRO A 69 14.27 3.49 -9.36
CA PRO A 69 13.97 2.60 -10.48
C PRO A 69 15.16 2.42 -11.43
N LYS A 70 15.58 1.16 -11.61
CA LYS A 70 16.74 0.80 -12.44
C LYS A 70 16.40 0.51 -13.90
N GLY A 71 15.12 0.49 -14.25
CA GLY A 71 14.65 -0.07 -15.53
C GLY A 71 14.72 -1.59 -15.55
N LEU A 72 14.77 -2.17 -16.74
CA LEU A 72 14.96 -3.62 -16.94
C LEU A 72 16.43 -3.94 -17.20
N PRO A 73 16.96 -5.04 -16.66
CA PRO A 73 18.23 -5.61 -17.12
C PRO A 73 18.16 -6.00 -18.61
N SER A 74 19.29 -5.96 -19.31
CA SER A 74 19.35 -6.35 -20.73
C SER A 74 19.24 -7.87 -20.93
N ASP A 75 19.59 -8.65 -19.91
CA ASP A 75 19.73 -10.11 -19.90
C ASP A 75 18.56 -10.83 -19.20
N ILE A 76 17.40 -10.18 -19.05
CA ILE A 76 16.16 -10.81 -18.57
C ILE A 76 15.73 -11.99 -19.45
N SER A 77 15.02 -12.93 -18.83
CA SER A 77 14.43 -14.10 -19.50
C SER A 77 13.30 -13.71 -20.46
N ASP A 78 13.04 -14.58 -21.44
CA ASP A 78 12.04 -14.35 -22.48
C ASP A 78 10.61 -14.10 -21.94
N PRO A 79 10.10 -14.82 -20.91
CA PRO A 79 8.80 -14.52 -20.34
C PRO A 79 8.71 -13.10 -19.78
N ILE A 80 9.73 -12.67 -19.02
CA ILE A 80 9.78 -11.33 -18.42
C ILE A 80 9.87 -10.25 -19.49
N ARG A 81 10.69 -10.46 -20.51
CA ARG A 81 10.82 -9.54 -21.65
C ARG A 81 9.46 -9.30 -22.31
N ARG A 82 8.69 -10.36 -22.57
CA ARG A 82 7.39 -10.23 -23.21
C ARG A 82 6.38 -9.47 -22.38
N VAL A 83 6.21 -9.83 -21.10
CA VAL A 83 5.24 -9.13 -20.26
C VAL A 83 5.65 -7.68 -20.01
N SER A 84 6.96 -7.39 -20.05
CA SER A 84 7.45 -6.02 -19.93
C SER A 84 7.22 -5.15 -21.16
N ASP A 85 6.94 -5.74 -22.32
CA ASP A 85 6.61 -4.99 -23.55
C ASP A 85 5.13 -4.54 -23.57
N GLU A 86 4.32 -4.93 -22.59
CA GLU A 86 2.92 -4.49 -22.49
C GLU A 86 2.82 -2.97 -22.28
N PRO A 87 2.11 -2.22 -23.14
CA PRO A 87 2.15 -0.75 -23.14
C PRO A 87 1.69 -0.09 -21.82
N ASP A 88 0.81 -0.76 -21.08
CA ASP A 88 0.28 -0.26 -19.82
C ASP A 88 1.23 -0.53 -18.64
N TRP A 89 2.24 -1.39 -18.83
CA TRP A 89 3.19 -1.75 -17.79
C TRP A 89 4.39 -0.84 -17.88
N HIS A 90 4.54 0.01 -16.86
CA HIS A 90 5.55 1.06 -16.86
C HIS A 90 6.32 1.07 -15.53
N SER A 91 7.42 1.84 -15.50
CA SER A 91 8.24 2.02 -14.28
C SER A 91 8.94 0.74 -13.80
N HIS A 92 9.51 -0.03 -14.73
CA HIS A 92 10.26 -1.23 -14.40
C HIS A 92 11.45 -0.93 -13.48
N SER A 93 11.69 -1.86 -12.55
CA SER A 93 12.85 -1.88 -11.69
C SER A 93 13.15 -3.32 -11.31
N TRP A 94 14.32 -3.55 -10.75
CA TRP A 94 14.74 -4.86 -10.26
C TRP A 94 15.61 -4.71 -9.00
N LEU A 95 15.55 -5.73 -8.15
CA LEU A 95 16.35 -5.82 -6.94
C LEU A 95 16.94 -7.22 -6.80
N THR A 96 18.16 -7.29 -6.30
CA THR A 96 18.76 -8.55 -5.87
C THR A 96 18.21 -8.98 -4.51
N LEU A 97 18.28 -10.29 -4.21
CA LEU A 97 17.98 -10.77 -2.86
C LEU A 97 18.85 -10.10 -1.79
N THR A 98 20.12 -9.83 -2.09
CA THR A 98 21.03 -9.10 -1.20
C THR A 98 20.48 -7.73 -0.82
N GLU A 99 20.06 -6.92 -1.80
CA GLU A 99 19.48 -5.59 -1.55
C GLU A 99 18.19 -5.66 -0.70
N ILE A 100 17.37 -6.70 -0.92
CA ILE A 100 16.15 -6.93 -0.13
C ILE A 100 16.49 -7.31 1.32
N PHE A 101 17.51 -8.15 1.54
CA PHE A 101 17.92 -8.59 2.89
C PHE A 101 18.68 -7.52 3.67
N GLU A 102 19.39 -6.63 2.99
CA GLU A 102 20.15 -5.54 3.61
C GLU A 102 19.25 -4.34 4.00
N TYR A 103 18.03 -4.27 3.48
CA TYR A 103 17.09 -3.21 3.82
C TYR A 103 16.61 -3.32 5.28
N ASP A 104 16.55 -2.18 5.98
CA ASP A 104 15.99 -2.12 7.33
C ASP A 104 14.46 -2.14 7.31
N TRP A 105 13.88 -3.33 7.47
CA TRP A 105 12.44 -3.54 7.53
C TRP A 105 11.79 -3.06 8.84
N THR A 106 12.57 -2.55 9.80
CA THR A 106 12.06 -2.03 11.08
C THR A 106 11.74 -0.54 11.02
N ILE A 107 12.04 0.13 9.90
CA ILE A 107 11.73 1.53 9.67
C ILE A 107 10.23 1.78 9.87
N LYS A 108 9.93 2.77 10.70
CA LYS A 108 8.56 3.25 10.91
C LYS A 108 8.27 4.37 9.93
N VAL A 109 7.21 4.20 9.17
CA VAL A 109 6.73 5.20 8.22
C VAL A 109 5.51 5.89 8.82
N PRO A 110 5.48 7.23 8.91
CA PRO A 110 4.28 7.94 9.34
C PRO A 110 3.15 7.69 8.34
N ASN A 111 2.00 7.24 8.84
CA ASN A 111 0.83 7.00 8.00
C ASN A 111 -0.11 8.20 8.13
N HIS A 112 -0.58 8.71 6.99
CA HIS A 112 -1.49 9.84 6.93
C HIS A 112 -2.81 9.41 6.29
N GLY A 113 -3.91 9.95 6.80
CA GLY A 113 -5.19 9.76 6.16
C GLY A 113 -6.30 10.49 6.88
N LEU A 114 -7.50 10.36 6.32
CA LEU A 114 -8.67 11.04 6.85
C LEU A 114 -9.44 10.11 7.80
N LEU A 115 -9.63 10.56 9.03
CA LEU A 115 -10.49 9.91 10.02
C LEU A 115 -11.67 10.80 10.38
N THR A 116 -12.81 10.15 10.60
CA THR A 116 -13.92 10.76 11.34
C THR A 116 -13.64 10.68 12.84
N ALA A 117 -14.25 11.59 13.59
CA ALA A 117 -14.36 11.52 15.05
C ALA A 117 -14.65 10.09 15.57
N PHE A 118 -15.60 9.41 14.92
CA PHE A 118 -15.98 8.04 15.27
C PHE A 118 -14.85 7.03 15.11
N ASN A 119 -14.18 6.99 13.94
CA ASN A 119 -13.07 6.05 13.71
C ASN A 119 -11.87 6.33 14.60
N PHE A 120 -11.60 7.61 14.88
CA PHE A 120 -10.57 8.00 15.83
C PHE A 120 -10.91 7.52 17.25
N SER A 121 -12.15 7.69 17.70
CA SER A 121 -12.61 7.19 19.01
C SER A 121 -12.44 5.67 19.14
N LEU A 122 -12.88 4.90 18.13
CA LEU A 122 -12.68 3.45 18.09
C LEU A 122 -11.21 3.05 18.29
N TRP A 123 -10.31 3.71 17.56
CA TRP A 123 -8.88 3.44 17.64
C TRP A 123 -8.29 3.82 19.00
N MET A 124 -8.70 4.96 19.58
CA MET A 124 -8.23 5.39 20.90
C MET A 124 -8.57 4.40 22.02
N SER A 125 -9.67 3.68 21.86
CA SER A 125 -10.11 2.66 22.79
C SER A 125 -9.55 1.27 22.50
N GLY A 126 -8.59 1.17 21.58
CA GLY A 126 -7.88 -0.07 21.27
C GLY A 126 -8.54 -0.93 20.19
N PHE A 127 -9.43 -0.36 19.36
CA PHE A 127 -10.02 -1.08 18.24
C PHE A 127 -9.75 -0.41 16.87
N PRO A 128 -8.96 -1.02 15.97
CA PRO A 128 -8.13 -2.22 16.19
C PRO A 128 -7.04 -1.94 17.21
N ASP A 129 -6.28 -2.97 17.62
CA ASP A 129 -5.11 -2.79 18.47
C ASP A 129 -4.23 -1.63 17.97
N LYS A 130 -3.69 -0.81 18.89
CA LYS A 130 -2.98 0.43 18.58
C LYS A 130 -1.69 0.22 17.77
N SER A 131 -1.20 -1.01 17.66
CA SER A 131 -0.14 -1.37 16.71
C SER A 131 -0.56 -1.25 15.24
N ARG A 132 -1.87 -1.15 14.98
CA ARG A 132 -2.44 -1.07 13.63
C ARG A 132 -3.04 0.31 13.39
N PRO A 133 -3.00 0.80 12.14
CA PRO A 133 -3.75 1.98 11.79
C PRO A 133 -5.26 1.74 12.01
N PRO A 134 -6.06 2.80 12.21
CA PRO A 134 -7.50 2.68 12.30
C PRO A 134 -8.08 1.89 11.12
N ARG A 135 -9.06 1.03 11.38
CA ARG A 135 -9.63 0.07 10.41
C ARG A 135 -10.04 0.70 9.07
N ARG A 136 -10.41 1.97 9.07
CA ARG A 136 -10.76 2.75 7.88
C ARG A 136 -10.25 4.17 8.03
N TYR A 137 -9.17 4.49 7.31
CA TYR A 137 -9.11 5.82 6.70
C TYR A 137 -10.32 5.89 5.77
N GLN A 138 -11.29 6.75 6.07
CA GLN A 138 -12.39 6.89 5.15
C GLN A 138 -11.79 7.41 3.84
N ARG A 139 -12.15 6.78 2.71
CA ARG A 139 -12.10 7.43 1.40
C ARG A 139 -13.18 8.50 1.40
N VAL A 140 -13.02 9.51 2.25
CA VAL A 140 -13.84 10.70 2.21
C VAL A 140 -13.54 11.31 0.87
N ASN A 141 -14.54 11.37 -0.01
CA ASN A 141 -14.36 12.08 -1.27
C ASN A 141 -14.30 13.58 -0.91
N PRO A 142 -13.13 14.23 -1.06
CA PRO A 142 -12.97 15.63 -0.67
C PRO A 142 -13.91 16.55 -1.45
N PHE A 143 -14.38 16.13 -2.63
CA PHE A 143 -15.36 16.86 -3.45
C PHE A 143 -16.79 16.74 -2.95
N THR A 144 -17.07 15.86 -1.98
CA THR A 144 -18.40 15.67 -1.38
C THR A 144 -18.52 16.27 0.02
N LEU A 145 -17.42 16.83 0.55
CA LEU A 145 -17.41 17.46 1.85
C LEU A 145 -18.08 18.83 1.77
N LYS A 146 -19.03 19.07 2.68
CA LYS A 146 -19.64 20.40 2.87
C LYS A 146 -18.70 21.36 3.60
N GLU A 147 -17.79 20.81 4.42
CA GLU A 147 -16.86 21.55 5.26
C GLU A 147 -15.39 21.29 4.83
N PRO A 148 -14.50 22.28 4.97
CA PRO A 148 -13.09 22.12 4.61
C PRO A 148 -12.38 21.11 5.52
N ILE A 149 -11.46 20.34 4.94
CA ILE A 149 -10.56 19.45 5.68
C ILE A 149 -9.63 20.29 6.54
N GLN A 150 -9.63 20.04 7.86
CA GLN A 150 -8.72 20.69 8.81
C GLN A 150 -7.63 19.72 9.25
N ARG A 151 -6.39 20.20 9.30
CA ARG A 151 -5.27 19.46 9.89
C ARG A 151 -5.11 19.89 11.33
N ILE A 152 -5.41 18.99 12.26
CA ILE A 152 -5.31 19.21 13.71
C ILE A 152 -4.49 18.09 14.38
N SER A 153 -3.96 18.35 15.57
CA SER A 153 -3.22 17.35 16.36
C SER A 153 -4.16 16.35 17.05
N GLU A 154 -3.60 15.23 17.53
CA GLU A 154 -4.36 14.27 18.35
C GLU A 154 -4.95 14.94 19.59
N ASP A 155 -4.14 15.73 20.31
CA ASP A 155 -4.57 16.45 21.51
C ASP A 155 -5.70 17.44 21.22
N GLU A 156 -5.62 18.16 20.10
CA GLU A 156 -6.67 19.08 19.67
C GLU A 156 -7.95 18.35 19.32
N LEU A 157 -7.86 17.21 18.61
CA LEU A 157 -9.03 16.39 18.30
C LEU A 157 -9.68 15.86 19.60
N VAL A 158 -8.88 15.37 20.54
CA VAL A 158 -9.37 14.92 21.87
C VAL A 158 -10.03 16.09 22.62
N ALA A 159 -9.46 17.29 22.58
CA ALA A 159 -10.04 18.47 23.20
C ALA A 159 -11.41 18.83 22.58
N ARG A 160 -11.52 18.82 21.25
CA ARG A 160 -12.79 19.05 20.53
C ARG A 160 -13.83 17.97 20.86
N LEU A 161 -13.42 16.70 20.91
CA LEU A 161 -14.32 15.60 21.30
C LEU A 161 -14.81 15.74 22.74
N ARG A 162 -13.97 16.21 23.67
CA ARG A 162 -14.36 16.50 25.06
C ARG A 162 -15.30 17.70 25.19
N GLN A 163 -15.23 18.68 24.28
CA GLN A 163 -16.22 19.78 24.25
C GLN A 163 -17.61 19.27 23.85
N ILE A 164 -17.68 18.31 22.92
CA ILE A 164 -18.94 17.70 22.44
C ILE A 164 -19.47 16.67 23.44
N ASN A 165 -18.58 15.84 23.99
CA ASN A 165 -18.87 14.82 24.98
C ASN A 165 -17.85 14.90 26.14
N PRO A 166 -18.17 15.61 27.23
CA PRO A 166 -17.28 15.78 28.39
C PRO A 166 -16.80 14.45 29.01
N ASP A 167 -17.60 13.39 28.86
CA ASP A 167 -17.30 12.06 29.37
C ASP A 167 -16.42 11.21 28.43
N TYR A 168 -15.99 11.74 27.28
CA TYR A 168 -15.09 11.06 26.35
C TYR A 168 -13.82 10.55 27.07
N PRO A 169 -13.46 9.24 26.95
CA PRO A 169 -13.94 8.24 25.98
C PRO A 169 -15.01 7.24 26.52
N LYS A 170 -15.89 7.62 27.45
CA LYS A 170 -17.01 6.75 27.87
C LYS A 170 -18.05 6.66 26.75
N TRP A 171 -18.40 5.43 26.39
CA TRP A 171 -19.27 5.14 25.26
C TRP A 171 -20.74 5.22 25.64
N GLU A 172 -21.46 6.18 25.06
CA GLU A 172 -22.87 6.01 24.72
C GLU A 172 -22.99 6.12 23.20
N THR A 173 -23.35 5.01 22.57
CA THR A 173 -23.58 4.90 21.13
C THR A 173 -24.73 5.82 20.72
N GLY A 174 -24.45 6.96 20.08
CA GLY A 174 -25.54 7.68 19.41
C GLY A 174 -25.33 9.11 18.89
N ARG A 175 -24.29 9.88 19.25
CA ARG A 175 -24.28 11.33 18.93
C ARG A 175 -23.08 11.93 18.21
N ILE A 176 -21.96 11.23 18.05
CA ILE A 176 -20.74 11.83 17.47
C ILE A 176 -20.55 11.32 16.04
N LEU A 177 -21.47 11.66 15.13
CA LEU A 177 -21.37 11.19 13.74
C LEU A 177 -20.90 12.24 12.71
N GLU A 178 -20.90 13.55 13.01
CA GLU A 178 -20.73 14.54 11.92
C GLU A 178 -19.69 15.65 12.14
N GLU A 179 -19.23 15.95 13.36
CA GLU A 179 -18.57 17.25 13.59
C GLU A 179 -17.04 17.31 13.60
N VAL A 180 -16.31 16.19 13.46
CA VAL A 180 -14.84 16.30 13.41
C VAL A 180 -14.22 15.47 12.32
N ILE A 181 -13.71 16.18 11.31
CA ILE A 181 -12.98 15.68 10.17
C ILE A 181 -11.49 15.97 10.45
N THR A 182 -10.78 14.88 10.77
CA THR A 182 -9.39 14.53 10.41
C THR A 182 -8.20 14.95 11.28
N THR A 183 -7.40 13.94 11.67
CA THR A 183 -6.07 14.05 12.29
C THR A 183 -4.99 13.42 11.42
N HIS A 184 -3.77 13.96 11.50
CA HIS A 184 -2.54 13.35 10.96
C HIS A 184 -1.81 12.62 12.10
N PHE A 185 -1.31 11.41 11.85
CA PHE A 185 -0.40 10.70 12.76
C PHE A 185 1.04 10.91 12.30
N ALA A 186 1.93 11.17 13.25
CA ALA A 186 3.37 11.23 13.07
C ALA A 186 4.02 10.05 13.79
#